data_AF-A0A841GUK4-F1
#
_entry.id   AF-A0A841GUK4-F1
#
_cell.length_a   1.000
_cell.length_b   1.000
_cell.length_c   1.000
_cell.angle_alpha   90.00
_cell.angle_beta   90.00
_cell.angle_gamma   90.00
#
_symmetry.space_group_name_H-M   'P 1'
#
loop_
_entity.id
_entity.type
_entity.pdbx_description
1 polymer ?
#
loop_
_entity_poly.entity_id
_entity_poly.type
_entity_poly.pdbx_seq_one_letter_code
_entity_poly.pdbx_strand_id
1 'polypeptide(L)' 'MRTYVLTTGIIFALIVAAHVSRMVAESAALARDPVYLLITLVTGGLSAWALVLLRRTPASRSL' A
#
# COMPACT_ATOMS: atom_id res chain seq x y z
N MET A 1 -3.61 -18.51 -0.78
CA MET A 1 -4.06 -17.19 -0.28
C MET A 1 -2.92 -16.34 0.29
N ARG A 2 -2.04 -16.86 1.16
CA ARG A 2 -0.94 -16.07 1.76
C ARG A 2 0.00 -15.41 0.73
N THR A 3 0.46 -16.14 -0.29
CA THR A 3 1.33 -15.59 -1.35
C THR A 3 0.63 -14.51 -2.15
N TYR A 4 -0.67 -14.68 -2.44
CA TYR A 4 -1.48 -13.68 -3.13
C TYR A 4 -1.60 -12.37 -2.34
N VAL A 5 -1.87 -12.46 -1.03
CA VAL A 5 -1.93 -11.28 -0.13
C VAL A 5 -0.57 -10.59 -0.03
N LEU A 6 0.52 -11.37 -0.03
CA LEU A 6 1.88 -10.83 -0.02
C LEU A 6 2.20 -10.05 -1.30
N THR A 7 1.92 -10.63 -2.46
CA THR A 7 2.19 -9.97 -3.75
C THR A 7 1.33 -8.72 -3.94
N THR A 8 0.03 -8.78 -3.63
CA THR A 8 -0.84 -7.59 -3.71
C THR A 8 -0.43 -6.50 -2.72
N GLY A 9 -0.04 -6.86 -1.48
CA GLY A 9 0.48 -5.91 -0.50
C GLY A 9 1.76 -5.19 -0.97
N ILE A 10 2.68 -5.93 -1.61
CA ILE A 10 3.91 -5.37 -2.19
C ILE A 10 3.57 -4.42 -3.35
N ILE A 11 2.67 -4.83 -4.26
CA ILE A 11 2.26 -3.99 -5.39
C ILE A 11 1.66 -2.67 -4.88
N PHE A 12 0.75 -2.72 -3.91
CA PHE A 12 0.18 -1.49 -3.32
C PHE A 12 1.24 -0.62 -2.64
N ALA A 13 2.22 -1.22 -1.96
CA ALA A 13 3.28 -0.46 -1.31
C ALA A 13 4.15 0.27 -2.35
N LEU A 14 4.46 -0.39 -3.47
CA LEU A 14 5.19 0.22 -4.58
C LEU A 14 4.39 1.36 -5.23
N ILE A 15 3.07 1.20 -5.39
CA ILE A 15 2.20 2.26 -5.91
C ILE A 15 2.23 3.47 -4.97
N VAL A 16 2.10 3.28 -3.66
CA VAL A 16 2.18 4.38 -2.68
C VAL A 16 3.54 5.08 -2.75
N ALA A 17 4.63 4.31 -2.83
CA ALA A 17 5.98 4.88 -2.95
C ALA A 17 6.14 5.72 -4.23
N ALA A 18 5.58 5.27 -5.36
CA ALA A 18 5.56 6.02 -6.61
C ALA A 18 4.72 7.30 -6.52
N HIS A 19 3.62 7.29 -5.76
CA HIS A 19 2.82 8.49 -5.54
C HIS A 19 3.58 9.51 -4.67
N VAL A 20 4.20 9.05 -3.59
CA VAL A 20 5.03 9.90 -2.72
C VAL A 20 6.22 10.49 -3.49
N SER A 21 6.90 9.68 -4.31
CA SER A 21 8.03 10.17 -5.11
C SER A 21 7.59 11.21 -6.14
N ARG A 22 6.43 11.02 -6.80
CA ARG A 22 5.84 12.04 -7.69
C ARG A 22 5.48 13.32 -6.96
N MET A 23 4.87 13.25 -5.77
CA MET A 23 4.55 14.45 -4.97
C MET A 23 5.80 15.27 -4.64
N VAL A 24 6.91 14.59 -4.33
CA VAL A 24 8.19 15.24 -4.01
C VAL A 24 8.86 15.81 -5.27
N ALA A 25 8.80 15.12 -6.40
CA ALA A 25 9.50 15.49 -7.63
C ALA A 25 8.75 16.52 -8.51
N GLU A 26 7.42 16.43 -8.63
CA GLU A 26 6.66 17.22 -9.61
C GLU A 26 6.01 18.49 -9.04
N SER A 27 5.60 18.54 -7.76
CA SER A 27 5.26 19.76 -6.98
C SER A 27 4.29 19.50 -5.81
N ALA A 28 4.32 20.39 -4.81
CA ALA A 28 3.31 20.48 -3.75
C ALA A 28 1.87 20.78 -4.25
N ALA A 29 1.68 21.09 -5.54
CA ALA A 29 0.35 21.25 -6.13
C ALA A 29 -0.39 19.91 -6.22
N LEU A 30 0.32 18.79 -6.45
CA LEU A 30 -0.27 17.44 -6.37
C LEU A 30 -0.72 17.09 -4.94
N ALA A 31 -0.05 17.65 -3.92
CA ALA A 31 -0.48 17.53 -2.54
C ALA A 31 -1.74 18.36 -2.22
N ARG A 32 -2.23 19.17 -3.16
CA ARG A 32 -3.51 19.89 -3.06
C ARG A 32 -4.61 19.28 -3.94
N ASP A 33 -4.28 18.26 -4.74
CA ASP A 33 -5.27 17.52 -5.52
C ASP A 33 -5.96 16.49 -4.59
N PRO A 34 -7.26 16.68 -4.30
CA PRO A 34 -7.99 15.82 -3.36
C PRO A 34 -8.16 14.39 -3.89
N VAL A 35 -8.25 14.20 -5.21
CA VAL A 35 -8.38 12.87 -5.82
C VAL A 35 -7.06 12.11 -5.69
N TYR A 36 -5.95 12.80 -5.94
CA TYR A 36 -4.61 12.21 -5.80
C TYR A 36 -4.32 11.77 -4.35
N LEU A 37 -4.67 12.61 -3.37
CA LEU A 37 -4.54 12.28 -1.96
C LEU A 37 -5.44 11.10 -1.55
N LEU A 38 -6.68 11.07 -2.03
CA LEU A 38 -7.62 10.00 -1.72
C LEU A 38 -7.11 8.65 -2.23
N ILE A 39 -6.63 8.59 -3.48
CA ILE A 39 -6.07 7.37 -4.06
C ILE A 39 -4.82 6.93 -3.29
N THR A 40 -3.96 7.88 -2.92
CA THR A 40 -2.75 7.58 -2.12
C THR A 40 -3.11 7.02 -0.73
N LEU A 41 -4.10 7.61 -0.05
CA LEU A 41 -4.59 7.16 1.25
C LEU A 41 -5.24 5.77 1.19
N VAL A 42 -6.11 5.53 0.19
CA VAL A 42 -6.74 4.22 -0.02
C VAL A 42 -5.68 3.16 -0.27
N THR A 43 -4.70 3.45 -1.13
CA THR A 43 -3.63 2.50 -1.46
C THR A 43 -2.74 2.22 -0.23
N GLY A 44 -2.41 3.26 0.55
CA GLY A 44 -1.66 3.12 1.80
C GLY A 44 -2.42 2.30 2.85
N GLY A 45 -3.73 2.52 2.97
CA GLY A 45 -4.62 1.74 3.82
C GLY A 45 -4.67 0.27 3.43
N LEU A 46 -4.75 -0.03 2.13
CA LEU A 46 -4.73 -1.40 1.60
C LEU A 46 -3.39 -2.11 1.86
N SER A 47 -2.26 -1.40 1.72
CA SER A 47 -0.95 -1.93 2.10
C SER A 47 -0.85 -2.24 3.59
N ALA A 48 -1.30 -1.34 4.45
CA ALA A 48 -1.33 -1.56 5.90
C ALA A 48 -2.24 -2.75 6.27
N TRP A 49 -3.40 -2.85 5.62
CA TRP A 49 -4.34 -3.94 5.82
C TRP A 49 -3.76 -5.29 5.38
N ALA A 50 -3.03 -5.34 4.25
CA ALA A 50 -2.33 -6.55 3.82
C ALA A 50 -1.28 -7.01 4.86
N LEU A 51 -0.53 -6.09 5.46
CA LEU A 51 0.41 -6.39 6.54
C LEU A 51 -0.29 -6.93 7.79
N VAL A 52 -1.41 -6.32 8.18
CA VAL A 52 -2.22 -6.80 9.30
C VAL A 52 -2.76 -8.20 9.02
N LEU A 53 -3.25 -8.46 7.80
CA LEU A 53 -3.77 -9.77 7.39
C LEU A 53 -2.66 -10.83 7.38
N LEU A 54 -1.47 -10.50 6.91
CA LEU A 54 -0.27 -11.36 6.96
C LEU A 54 0.14 -11.69 8.40
N ARG A 55 0.07 -10.72 9.32
CA ARG A 55 0.36 -10.93 10.75
C ARG A 55 -0.71 -11.74 11.47
N ARG A 56 -1.97 -11.64 11.03
CA ARG A 56 -3.11 -12.38 11.58
C ARG A 56 -3.28 -13.77 11.01
N THR A 57 -2.62 -14.07 9.89
CA THR A 57 -2.56 -15.43 9.35
C THR A 57 -1.54 -16.20 10.19
N PRO A 58 -1.94 -17.15 11.05
CA PRO A 58 -0.98 -18.00 11.74
C PRO A 58 -0.13 -18.67 10.67
N ALA A 59 1.19 -18.65 10.81
CA ALA A 59 2.01 -19.58 10.06
C ALA A 59 1.41 -20.95 10.35
N SER A 60 0.85 -21.62 9.32
CA SER A 60 0.45 -23.01 9.43
C SER A 60 1.68 -23.76 9.91
N ARG A 61 1.75 -23.97 11.22
CA ARG A 61 2.75 -24.78 11.89
C ARG A 61 2.32 -26.19 11.53
N SER A 62 2.70 -26.63 10.34
CA SER A 62 2.70 -28.04 9.99
C SER A 62 3.67 -28.70 10.95
N LEU A 63 3.10 -29.21 12.05
CA LEU A 63 3.68 -30.25 12.89
C LEU A 63 4.01 -31.47 12.03
#